data_AF-A0A843KRV6-F1
#
_entry.id   AF-A0A843KRV6-F1
#
_cell.length_a   1.000
_cell.length_b   1.000
_cell.length_c   1.000
_cell.angle_alpha   90.00
_cell.angle_beta   90.00
_cell.angle_gamma   90.00
#
_symmetry.space_group_name_H-M   'P 1'
#
loop_
_entity.id
_entity.type
_entity.pdbx_description
1 polymer ?
#
loop_
_entity_poly.entity_id
_entity_poly.type
_entity_poly.pdbx_seq_one_letter_code
_entity_poly.pdbx_strand_id
1 'polypeptide(L)'
;MKKSFVCLLLLTCLIGSAVTAGCTGTPGVPGAPAPVPEETEATAPAYTTWSPPGPRPSFSAAVTAPEKHFRSDMSCYWIVKGTVTNTGDAPGRNVVIRFMLIDDADDMIRSTETILIPRFQAGETKMFTANPLPGDCDRQYRAEITVMHDIP
;
A
#
# COMPACT_ATOMS: atom_id res chain seq x y z
N MET A 1 33.20 33.74 -9.89
CA MET A 1 33.73 33.31 -8.58
C MET A 1 32.94 33.98 -7.46
N LYS A 2 32.25 33.17 -6.63
CA LYS A 2 31.73 33.42 -5.27
C LYS A 2 30.91 32.17 -4.89
N LYS A 3 31.54 31.02 -4.60
CA LYS A 3 31.87 30.49 -3.26
C LYS A 3 30.68 30.67 -2.30
N SER A 4 29.72 29.75 -2.24
CA SER A 4 29.76 28.46 -1.52
C SER A 4 30.25 28.61 -0.07
N PHE A 5 29.36 29.04 0.82
CA PHE A 5 29.59 29.16 2.27
C PHE A 5 28.28 29.02 3.09
N VAL A 6 27.31 28.22 2.62
CA VAL A 6 26.04 28.00 3.36
C VAL A 6 25.86 26.53 3.78
N CYS A 7 26.85 25.67 3.52
CA CYS A 7 26.79 24.23 3.86
C CYS A 7 27.58 23.83 5.11
N LEU A 8 28.11 24.76 5.92
CA LEU A 8 29.11 24.39 6.96
C LEU A 8 28.80 24.84 8.40
N LEU A 9 27.55 25.17 8.74
CA LEU A 9 27.22 25.68 10.08
C LEU A 9 25.96 25.07 10.74
N LEU A 10 25.58 23.83 10.41
CA LEU A 10 24.51 23.13 11.15
C LEU A 10 24.90 21.68 11.49
N LEU A 11 26.15 21.50 11.94
CA LEU A 11 26.71 20.20 12.31
C LEU A 11 27.23 20.24 13.75
N THR A 12 26.36 20.61 14.71
CA THR A 12 26.65 20.52 16.16
C THR A 12 25.34 20.53 16.97
N CYS A 13 24.82 19.35 17.35
CA CYS A 13 24.22 19.08 18.67
C CYS A 13 23.57 17.69 18.66
N LEU A 14 24.36 16.65 18.93
CA LEU A 14 23.84 15.33 19.29
C LEU A 14 24.78 14.72 20.35
N ILE A 15 24.60 15.17 21.58
CA ILE A 15 25.11 14.48 22.77
C ILE A 15 24.02 14.54 23.84
N GLY A 16 23.46 13.37 24.17
CA GLY A 16 22.52 13.15 25.26
C GLY A 16 22.53 11.67 25.63
N SER A 17 22.91 11.39 26.87
CA SER A 17 23.54 10.18 27.42
C SER A 17 22.62 9.00 27.75
N ALA A 18 23.24 7.81 27.78
CA ALA A 18 22.74 6.54 28.33
C ALA A 18 22.44 6.61 29.84
N VAL A 19 21.49 5.79 30.34
CA VAL A 19 21.69 4.66 31.30
C VAL A 19 20.39 3.84 31.39
N THR A 20 20.40 2.57 31.02
CA THR A 20 19.37 1.59 31.43
C THR A 20 19.82 0.97 32.76
N ALA A 21 19.15 1.30 33.86
CA ALA A 21 19.30 0.57 35.11
C ALA A 21 18.33 -0.63 35.08
N GLY A 22 18.86 -1.81 34.76
CA GLY A 22 18.16 -3.08 34.97
C GLY A 22 18.30 -3.50 36.43
N CYS A 23 17.19 -3.59 37.16
CA CYS A 23 17.17 -4.22 38.47
C CYS A 23 17.17 -5.74 38.29
N THR A 24 18.35 -6.35 38.45
CA THR A 24 18.51 -7.78 38.68
C THR A 24 18.10 -8.11 40.11
N GLY A 25 16.95 -8.76 40.29
CA GLY A 25 16.60 -9.46 41.51
C GLY A 25 17.01 -10.94 41.38
N THR A 26 18.13 -11.31 42.03
CA THR A 26 18.63 -12.69 42.13
C THR A 26 18.09 -13.37 43.40
N PRO A 27 17.91 -14.71 43.41
CA PRO A 27 16.98 -15.41 44.30
C PRO A 27 17.61 -15.91 45.60
N GLY A 28 16.78 -16.09 46.64
CA GLY A 28 17.14 -16.70 47.91
C GLY A 28 15.94 -17.34 48.62
N VAL A 29 15.89 -18.67 48.54
CA VAL A 29 15.03 -19.65 49.26
C VAL A 29 15.86 -20.19 50.46
N PRO A 30 15.44 -20.99 51.49
CA PRO A 30 14.13 -21.49 51.99
C PRO A 30 13.90 -21.39 53.54
N GLY A 31 12.65 -21.60 53.99
CA GLY A 31 12.32 -22.00 55.38
C GLY A 31 10.86 -22.47 55.52
N ALA A 32 10.67 -23.77 55.75
CA ALA A 32 9.44 -24.60 55.65
C ALA A 32 8.36 -24.39 56.76
N PRO A 33 7.27 -25.20 56.86
CA PRO A 33 6.25 -25.61 55.86
C PRO A 33 4.78 -25.46 56.38
N ALA A 34 3.79 -25.38 55.49
CA ALA A 34 2.40 -25.79 55.80
C ALA A 34 1.68 -26.24 54.52
N PRO A 35 0.87 -27.33 54.54
CA PRO A 35 0.41 -28.03 53.35
C PRO A 35 -0.87 -27.38 52.80
N VAL A 36 -0.87 -27.04 51.51
CA VAL A 36 -2.08 -26.70 50.75
C VAL A 36 -1.99 -27.49 49.43
N PRO A 37 -3.08 -28.11 48.94
CA PRO A 37 -3.02 -29.15 47.91
C PRO A 37 -2.38 -28.62 46.63
N GLU A 38 -1.48 -29.41 46.04
CA GLU A 38 -0.99 -29.22 44.68
C GLU A 38 -2.16 -29.34 43.70
N GLU A 39 -2.78 -28.20 43.40
CA GLU A 39 -3.53 -28.04 42.18
C GLU A 39 -2.51 -28.13 41.05
N THR A 40 -2.44 -29.32 40.46
CA THR A 40 -1.61 -29.62 39.30
C THR A 40 -1.98 -28.63 38.21
N GLU A 41 -1.17 -27.58 38.05
CA GLU A 41 -1.26 -26.65 36.93
C GLU A 41 -0.82 -27.44 35.69
N ALA A 42 -1.79 -28.15 35.10
CA ALA A 42 -1.63 -28.81 33.82
C ALA A 42 -1.32 -27.70 32.82
N THR A 43 -0.04 -27.57 32.45
CA THR A 43 0.38 -26.81 31.28
C THR A 43 -0.42 -27.32 30.10
N ALA A 44 -1.44 -26.56 29.71
CA ALA A 44 -2.24 -26.86 28.55
C ALA A 44 -1.31 -26.83 27.33
N PRO A 45 -1.36 -27.82 26.43
CA PRO A 45 -0.57 -27.77 25.22
C PRO A 45 -0.95 -26.51 24.45
N ALA A 46 0.04 -25.69 24.08
CA ALA A 46 -0.18 -24.55 23.19
C ALA A 46 -0.58 -25.08 21.81
N TYR A 47 -1.86 -25.32 21.61
CA TYR A 47 -2.40 -25.57 20.28
C TYR A 47 -2.46 -24.21 19.57
N THR A 48 -1.62 -24.03 18.55
CA THR A 48 -1.84 -22.97 17.57
C THR A 48 -3.11 -23.31 16.80
N THR A 49 -4.24 -22.75 17.23
CA THR A 49 -5.48 -22.76 16.44
C THR A 49 -5.21 -22.00 15.16
N TRP A 50 -5.06 -22.72 14.04
CA TRP A 50 -5.06 -22.11 12.73
C TRP A 50 -6.50 -21.66 12.42
N SER A 51 -6.73 -20.35 12.48
CA SER A 51 -7.97 -19.77 11.95
C SER A 51 -7.76 -19.41 10.49
N PRO A 52 -8.66 -19.81 9.58
CA PRO A 52 -8.60 -19.35 8.21
C PRO A 52 -8.67 -17.81 8.16
N PRO A 53 -8.02 -17.15 7.19
CA PRO A 53 -8.25 -15.74 6.96
C PRO A 53 -9.75 -15.49 6.78
N GLY A 54 -10.31 -14.54 7.54
CA GLY A 54 -11.69 -14.11 7.33
C GLY A 54 -11.87 -13.49 5.92
N PRO A 55 -13.12 -13.19 5.52
CA PRO A 55 -13.42 -12.67 4.19
C PRO A 55 -12.57 -11.44 3.85
N ARG A 56 -12.03 -11.38 2.64
CA ARG A 56 -11.18 -10.28 2.14
C ARG A 56 -11.56 -9.87 0.72
N PRO A 57 -11.49 -8.57 0.39
CA PRO A 57 -11.56 -8.15 -1.00
C PRO A 57 -10.33 -8.64 -1.77
N SER A 58 -10.51 -8.86 -3.07
CA SER A 58 -9.44 -9.19 -4.01
C SER A 58 -9.82 -8.59 -5.35
N PHE A 59 -8.88 -8.02 -6.09
CA PHE A 59 -9.19 -7.32 -7.33
C PHE A 59 -8.45 -7.89 -8.52
N SER A 60 -9.16 -8.08 -9.61
CA SER A 60 -8.60 -8.28 -10.95
C SER A 60 -8.94 -7.07 -11.81
N ALA A 61 -8.03 -6.69 -12.70
CA ALA A 61 -8.23 -5.56 -13.58
C ALA A 61 -7.74 -5.87 -15.00
N ALA A 62 -8.41 -5.28 -15.98
CA ALA A 62 -8.03 -5.31 -17.38
C ALA A 62 -8.12 -3.91 -17.96
N VAL A 63 -7.25 -3.58 -18.91
CA VAL A 63 -7.15 -2.26 -19.51
C VAL A 63 -7.00 -2.39 -21.02
N THR A 64 -7.64 -1.50 -21.77
CA THR A 64 -7.50 -1.45 -23.23
C THR A 64 -6.20 -0.78 -23.63
N ALA A 65 -5.76 -1.01 -24.86
CA ALA A 65 -4.71 -0.18 -25.45
C ALA A 65 -5.15 1.31 -25.44
N PRO A 66 -4.22 2.25 -25.22
CA PRO A 66 -4.51 3.68 -25.31
C PRO A 66 -4.96 4.09 -26.72
N GLU A 67 -6.11 4.75 -26.83
CA GLU A 67 -6.59 5.34 -28.09
C GLU A 67 -6.13 6.80 -28.17
N LYS A 68 -5.34 7.15 -29.19
CA LYS A 68 -4.83 8.51 -29.39
C LYS A 68 -5.90 9.41 -30.03
N HIS A 69 -6.07 10.60 -29.49
CA HIS A 69 -6.94 11.65 -30.00
C HIS A 69 -6.18 12.98 -30.15
N PHE A 70 -6.61 13.78 -31.12
CA PHE A 70 -6.10 15.13 -31.34
C PHE A 70 -7.11 16.17 -30.87
N ARG A 71 -6.62 17.25 -30.28
CA ARG A 71 -7.39 18.47 -29.99
C ARG A 71 -7.29 19.43 -31.17
N SER A 72 -8.15 20.46 -31.15
CA SER A 72 -8.14 21.53 -32.16
C SER A 72 -6.87 22.39 -32.14
N ASP A 73 -6.13 22.40 -31.03
CA ASP A 73 -4.84 23.08 -30.88
C ASP A 73 -3.64 22.21 -31.31
N MET A 74 -3.90 21.06 -31.97
CA MET A 74 -2.92 20.06 -32.40
C MET A 74 -2.23 19.30 -31.26
N SER A 75 -2.59 19.51 -30.00
CA SER A 75 -2.12 18.66 -28.89
C SER A 75 -2.79 17.28 -28.92
N CYS A 76 -2.14 16.29 -28.32
CA CYS A 76 -2.65 14.93 -28.23
C CYS A 76 -3.06 14.55 -26.81
N TYR A 77 -4.02 13.65 -26.72
CA TYR A 77 -4.36 12.97 -25.47
C TYR A 77 -4.79 11.54 -25.80
N TRP A 78 -4.79 10.70 -24.77
CA TRP A 78 -5.21 9.32 -24.89
C TRP A 78 -6.48 9.06 -24.09
N ILE A 79 -7.30 8.17 -24.60
CA ILE A 79 -8.45 7.59 -23.90
C ILE A 79 -8.13 6.14 -23.62
N VAL A 80 -8.39 5.73 -22.37
CA VAL A 80 -8.19 4.35 -21.93
C VAL A 80 -9.45 3.88 -21.23
N LYS A 81 -9.89 2.65 -21.53
CA LYS A 81 -10.97 1.99 -20.82
C LYS A 81 -10.40 0.88 -19.95
N GLY A 82 -10.97 0.69 -18.78
CA GLY A 82 -10.59 -0.42 -17.90
C GLY A 82 -11.78 -1.05 -17.24
N THR A 83 -11.63 -2.33 -16.92
CA THR A 83 -12.59 -3.09 -16.13
C THR A 83 -11.91 -3.53 -14.86
N VAL A 84 -12.56 -3.32 -13.72
CA VAL A 84 -12.11 -3.83 -12.42
C VAL A 84 -13.20 -4.71 -11.85
N THR A 85 -12.82 -5.88 -11.34
CA THR A 85 -13.70 -6.85 -10.69
C THR A 85 -13.19 -7.10 -9.29
N ASN A 86 -14.08 -7.04 -8.30
CA ASN A 86 -13.77 -7.55 -6.96
C ASN A 86 -14.05 -9.07 -6.96
N THR A 87 -12.99 -9.86 -7.11
CA THR A 87 -13.02 -11.32 -7.09
C THR A 87 -12.95 -11.90 -5.68
N GLY A 88 -12.87 -11.06 -4.66
CA GLY A 88 -12.87 -11.48 -3.26
C GLY A 88 -14.26 -11.87 -2.75
N ASP A 89 -14.30 -12.38 -1.52
CA ASP A 89 -15.51 -12.78 -0.81
C ASP A 89 -16.03 -11.71 0.17
N ALA A 90 -15.40 -10.53 0.18
CA ALA A 90 -15.82 -9.36 0.95
C ALA A 90 -15.82 -8.07 0.12
N PRO A 91 -16.62 -7.06 0.50
CA PRO A 91 -16.59 -5.75 -0.13
C PRO A 91 -15.26 -5.05 0.14
N GLY A 92 -14.66 -4.45 -0.88
CA GLY A 92 -13.54 -3.51 -0.70
C GLY A 92 -14.02 -2.15 -0.27
N ARG A 93 -13.26 -1.49 0.60
CA ARG A 93 -13.52 -0.12 1.08
C ARG A 93 -12.40 0.81 0.63
N ASN A 94 -12.74 2.07 0.37
CA ASN A 94 -11.80 3.10 -0.05
C ASN A 94 -10.89 2.62 -1.19
N VAL A 95 -11.48 2.00 -2.20
CA VAL A 95 -10.75 1.41 -3.33
C VAL A 95 -10.29 2.53 -4.24
N VAL A 96 -8.99 2.62 -4.48
CA VAL A 96 -8.37 3.58 -5.37
C VAL A 96 -7.90 2.86 -6.63
N ILE A 97 -8.44 3.28 -7.78
CA ILE A 97 -8.11 2.76 -9.09
C ILE A 97 -7.29 3.82 -9.82
N ARG A 98 -6.10 3.47 -10.30
CA ARG A 98 -5.25 4.38 -11.07
C ARG A 98 -5.03 3.87 -12.47
N PHE A 99 -5.35 4.70 -13.45
CA PHE A 99 -5.00 4.50 -14.85
C PHE A 99 -3.72 5.29 -15.15
N MET A 100 -2.68 4.61 -15.60
CA MET A 100 -1.38 5.22 -15.90
C MET A 100 -1.11 5.13 -17.39
N LEU A 101 -0.75 6.26 -17.99
CA LEU A 101 -0.18 6.31 -19.34
C LEU A 101 1.34 6.25 -19.22
N ILE A 102 1.95 5.18 -19.72
CA ILE A 102 3.38 4.90 -19.57
C ILE A 102 4.04 4.97 -20.95
N ASP A 103 5.09 5.76 -21.05
CA ASP A 103 5.91 5.88 -22.26
C ASP A 103 6.69 4.58 -22.47
N ASP A 104 6.52 3.95 -23.65
CA ASP A 104 7.17 2.68 -23.94
C ASP A 104 8.68 2.83 -24.19
N ALA A 105 9.18 4.05 -24.43
CA ALA A 105 10.60 4.28 -24.69
C ALA A 105 11.46 4.31 -23.43
N ASP A 106 10.91 4.84 -22.32
CA ASP A 106 11.66 5.09 -21.08
C ASP A 106 10.95 4.61 -19.80
N ASP A 107 9.82 3.91 -19.94
CA ASP A 107 8.98 3.41 -18.84
C ASP A 107 8.47 4.50 -17.88
N MET A 108 8.49 5.76 -18.30
CA MET A 108 8.03 6.87 -17.48
C MET A 108 6.50 6.99 -17.50
N ILE A 109 5.90 7.07 -16.31
CA ILE A 109 4.49 7.44 -16.16
C ILE A 109 4.35 8.91 -16.56
N ARG A 110 3.67 9.18 -17.70
CA ARG A 110 3.40 10.53 -18.18
C ARG A 110 2.15 11.14 -17.58
N SER A 111 1.14 10.31 -17.35
CA SER A 111 -0.13 10.75 -16.80
C SER A 111 -0.74 9.68 -15.91
N THR A 112 -1.48 10.11 -14.89
CA THR A 112 -2.25 9.22 -14.03
C THR A 112 -3.61 9.82 -13.76
N GLU A 113 -4.67 9.06 -14.05
CA GLU A 113 -6.03 9.35 -13.62
C GLU A 113 -6.38 8.47 -12.42
N THR A 114 -6.98 9.07 -11.38
CA THR A 114 -7.29 8.37 -10.13
C THR A 114 -8.78 8.41 -9.84
N ILE A 115 -9.38 7.25 -9.59
CA ILE A 115 -10.80 7.09 -9.28
C ILE A 115 -10.93 6.46 -7.89
N LEU A 116 -11.69 7.11 -7.01
CA LEU A 116 -12.01 6.61 -5.68
C LEU A 116 -13.40 5.96 -5.68
N ILE A 117 -13.45 4.72 -5.19
CA ILE A 117 -14.68 3.96 -4.99
C ILE A 117 -14.81 3.68 -3.48
N PRO A 118 -15.69 4.38 -2.76
CA PRO A 118 -15.84 4.21 -1.31
C PRO A 118 -16.16 2.77 -0.91
N ARG A 119 -16.93 2.07 -1.75
CA ARG A 119 -17.28 0.67 -1.56
C ARG A 119 -17.44 -0.07 -2.89
N PHE A 120 -16.79 -1.22 -3.00
CA PHE A 120 -16.82 -2.11 -4.17
C PHE A 120 -17.28 -3.49 -3.71
N GLN A 121 -18.49 -3.91 -4.08
CA GLN A 121 -19.09 -5.16 -3.56
C GLN A 121 -18.33 -6.40 -4.04
N ALA A 122 -18.38 -7.49 -3.27
CA ALA A 122 -17.86 -8.78 -3.71
C ALA A 122 -18.59 -9.25 -4.98
N GLY A 123 -17.85 -9.75 -5.96
CA GLY A 123 -18.38 -10.18 -7.27
C GLY A 123 -18.78 -9.04 -8.22
N GLU A 124 -18.75 -7.78 -7.77
CA GLU A 124 -19.07 -6.64 -8.63
C GLU A 124 -17.98 -6.43 -9.68
N THR A 125 -18.39 -6.03 -10.88
CA THR A 125 -17.51 -5.60 -11.97
C THR A 125 -17.92 -4.22 -12.45
N LYS A 126 -16.96 -3.31 -12.59
CA LYS A 126 -17.18 -1.95 -13.08
C LYS A 126 -16.27 -1.63 -14.25
N MET A 127 -16.82 -0.88 -15.20
CA MET A 127 -16.07 -0.31 -16.31
C MET A 127 -15.81 1.18 -16.04
N PHE A 128 -14.61 1.63 -16.38
CA PHE A 128 -14.16 3.00 -16.22
C PHE A 128 -13.55 3.50 -17.51
N THR A 129 -13.58 4.81 -17.70
CA THR A 129 -12.90 5.51 -18.80
C THR A 129 -12.03 6.60 -18.21
N ALA A 130 -10.73 6.53 -18.47
CA ALA A 130 -9.78 7.62 -18.19
C ALA A 130 -9.68 8.49 -19.45
N ASN A 131 -10.14 9.72 -19.34
CA ASN A 131 -10.16 10.69 -20.43
C ASN A 131 -10.21 12.13 -19.86
N PRO A 132 -9.26 13.02 -20.21
CA PRO A 132 -8.10 12.80 -21.08
C PRO A 132 -6.84 12.40 -20.31
N LEU A 133 -6.03 11.47 -20.86
CA LEU A 133 -4.66 11.22 -20.41
C LEU A 133 -3.67 12.01 -21.29
N PRO A 134 -3.06 13.12 -20.82
CA PRO A 134 -2.09 13.88 -21.60
C PRO A 134 -0.79 13.10 -21.87
N GLY A 135 -0.19 13.37 -23.04
CA GLY A 135 1.10 12.84 -23.47
C GLY A 135 1.61 13.58 -24.71
N ASP A 136 2.80 13.22 -25.18
CA ASP A 136 3.43 13.82 -26.35
C ASP A 136 3.00 13.09 -27.62
N CYS A 137 2.63 13.84 -28.67
CA CYS A 137 2.09 13.29 -29.91
C CYS A 137 3.00 12.27 -30.62
N ASP A 138 4.32 12.41 -30.51
CA ASP A 138 5.29 11.61 -31.27
C ASP A 138 5.79 10.39 -30.48
N ARG A 139 5.13 10.07 -29.37
CA ARG A 139 5.47 8.94 -28.50
C ARG A 139 4.45 7.81 -28.63
N GLN A 140 4.90 6.61 -28.27
CA GLN A 140 4.05 5.44 -28.11
C GLN A 140 3.86 5.19 -26.62
N TYR A 141 2.65 4.76 -26.26
CA TYR A 141 2.26 4.57 -24.88
C TYR A 141 1.52 3.25 -24.72
N ARG A 142 1.74 2.62 -23.56
CA ARG A 142 0.85 1.61 -23.00
C ARG A 142 0.05 2.18 -21.83
N ALA A 143 -1.06 1.52 -21.53
CA ALA A 143 -1.81 1.79 -20.32
C ALA A 143 -1.61 0.68 -19.31
N GLU A 144 -1.50 1.06 -18.04
CA GLU A 144 -1.56 0.15 -16.91
C GLU A 144 -2.64 0.60 -15.93
N ILE A 145 -3.26 -0.37 -15.27
CA ILE A 145 -4.27 -0.14 -14.24
C ILE A 145 -3.80 -0.77 -12.93
N THR A 146 -3.84 0.00 -11.85
CA THR A 146 -3.53 -0.49 -10.49
C THR A 146 -4.73 -0.26 -9.59
N VAL A 147 -4.96 -1.20 -8.67
CA VAL A 147 -6.07 -1.15 -7.72
C VAL A 147 -5.49 -1.31 -6.32
N MET A 148 -5.78 -0.34 -5.45
CA MET A 148 -5.43 -0.34 -4.04
C MET A 148 -6.70 -0.29 -3.21
N HIS A 149 -6.71 -0.83 -1.99
CA HIS A 149 -7.86 -0.82 -1.09
C HIS A 149 -7.43 -0.65 0.36
N ASP A 150 -8.39 -0.36 1.23
CA ASP A 150 -8.18 -0.12 2.67
C ASP A 150 -7.12 0.97 2.95
N ILE A 151 -7.09 1.99 2.09
CA ILE A 151 -6.27 3.18 2.30
C ILE A 151 -6.92 4.00 3.45
N PRO A 152 -6.13 4.42 4.46
CA PRO A 152 -6.61 5.19 5.61
C PRO A 152 -7.29 6.51 5.24
#